data_AF-A0A1V2QX73-F1
#
_entry.id   AF-A0A1V2QX73-F1
#
_cell.length_a   1.000
_cell.length_b   1.000
_cell.length_c   1.000
_cell.angle_alpha   90.00
_cell.angle_beta   90.00
_cell.angle_gamma   90.00
#
_symmetry.space_group_name_H-M   'P 1'
#
loop_
_entity.id
_entity.type
_entity.pdbx_description
1 polymer ?
#
loop_
_entity_poly.entity_id
_entity_poly.type
_entity_poly.pdbx_seq_one_letter_code
_entity_poly.pdbx_strand_id
1 'polypeptide(L)'
;MLSSRRLHCSTSGDDFSSGTACRHKITPPTITTTRDELLAVLKQRHRPGTSKWKKVEHRLFSRITHSLRGQPLTDYEVLLRSISATRTRTGLTVKATLDENDYPTGRTLTKTERQAVAHRVEREEFHGEWNYAIAPRDPDTEAPTEPTRQPPTIPAESTFLLTHPALTGMTRERFDRLVDELEPCRKLLAEAERQRRQGIDRRGYNPGFGFLDHRHRVLAAILSCRNTVTLTLVARLLRRDRNTLSYHAHRTRPLLAFAGPNTAAVLAPPRRTHPPRTIEALKAAIEHYENMIKAGSS
;
A
#
# COMPACT_ATOMS: atom_id res chain seq x y z
N MET A 1 -19.34 -8.78 18.22
CA MET A 1 -17.87 -8.71 18.15
C MET A 1 -17.33 -9.98 18.80
N LEU A 2 -16.73 -10.90 18.05
CA LEU A 2 -16.10 -12.09 18.62
C LEU A 2 -14.68 -11.69 19.08
N SER A 3 -14.51 -11.36 20.36
CA SER A 3 -13.17 -11.17 20.95
C SER A 3 -12.49 -12.55 21.04
N SER A 4 -11.33 -12.70 20.42
CA SER A 4 -10.56 -13.94 20.47
C SER A 4 -9.60 -13.87 21.66
N ARG A 5 -9.94 -14.55 22.77
CA ARG A 5 -9.01 -14.73 23.90
C ARG A 5 -7.94 -15.77 23.54
N ARG A 6 -6.70 -15.57 24.00
CA ARG A 6 -5.58 -16.48 23.72
C ARG A 6 -5.32 -17.41 24.90
N LEU A 7 -4.83 -18.60 24.61
CA LEU A 7 -4.37 -19.56 25.62
C LEU A 7 -2.85 -19.72 25.48
N HIS A 8 -2.14 -19.57 26.58
CA HIS A 8 -0.70 -19.81 26.64
C HIS A 8 -0.42 -21.17 27.29
N CYS A 9 0.38 -22.00 26.62
CA CYS A 9 0.84 -23.28 27.16
C CYS A 9 2.37 -23.30 27.23
N SER A 10 2.90 -23.75 28.36
CA SER A 10 4.34 -23.94 28.59
C SER A 10 4.62 -25.29 29.24
N THR A 11 5.86 -25.78 29.09
CA THR A 11 6.33 -27.05 29.64
C THR A 11 7.47 -26.81 30.62
N SER A 12 7.48 -27.52 31.75
CA SER A 12 8.63 -27.54 32.67
C SER A 12 9.51 -28.77 32.37
N GLY A 13 10.66 -28.51 31.76
CA GLY A 13 11.75 -29.44 31.40
C GLY A 13 12.78 -28.62 30.61
N ASP A 14 14.05 -29.00 30.62
CA ASP A 14 15.25 -28.18 30.28
C ASP A 14 15.24 -27.39 28.94
N ASP A 15 14.22 -27.54 28.11
CA ASP A 15 13.92 -26.68 26.96
C ASP A 15 12.66 -25.82 27.21
N PHE A 16 12.82 -24.58 27.66
CA PHE A 16 11.72 -23.60 27.73
C PHE A 16 11.17 -23.32 26.33
N SER A 17 9.97 -23.83 26.03
CA SER A 17 9.25 -23.57 24.78
C SER A 17 7.82 -23.12 25.10
N SER A 18 7.53 -21.83 24.97
CA SER A 18 6.16 -21.31 24.93
C SER A 18 5.57 -21.49 23.53
N GLY A 19 4.35 -22.04 23.44
CA GLY A 19 3.64 -22.23 22.18
C GLY A 19 2.25 -21.62 22.24
N THR A 20 1.91 -20.76 21.28
CA THR A 20 0.57 -20.20 21.12
C THR A 20 -0.17 -20.99 20.05
N ALA A 21 -1.17 -21.79 20.41
CA ALA A 21 -2.01 -22.52 19.47
C ALA A 21 -3.03 -21.58 18.81
N CYS A 22 -2.58 -20.70 17.92
CA CYS A 22 -3.46 -19.85 17.11
C CYS A 22 -2.87 -19.72 15.71
N ARG A 23 -3.40 -20.48 14.75
CA ARG A 23 -3.10 -20.37 13.31
C ARG A 23 -3.79 -19.15 12.72
N HIS A 24 -3.35 -17.96 13.10
CA HIS A 24 -3.58 -16.73 12.35
C HIS A 24 -2.21 -16.18 11.98
N LYS A 25 -2.03 -15.65 10.78
CA LYS A 25 -0.81 -14.89 10.45
C LYS A 25 -0.74 -13.72 11.42
N ILE A 26 0.03 -13.85 12.49
CA ILE A 26 0.23 -12.81 13.48
C ILE A 26 1.12 -11.76 12.84
N THR A 27 0.52 -10.66 12.42
CA THR A 27 1.24 -9.40 12.24
C THR A 27 1.73 -8.94 13.63
N PRO A 28 2.90 -8.30 13.74
CA PRO A 28 3.58 -8.05 15.02
C PRO A 28 3.01 -6.97 15.99
N PRO A 29 1.98 -6.14 15.73
CA PRO A 29 1.64 -5.06 16.66
C PRO A 29 0.82 -5.54 17.88
N THR A 30 0.38 -6.79 17.89
CA THR A 30 -0.49 -7.32 18.96
C THR A 30 0.24 -7.51 20.30
N ILE A 31 1.54 -7.22 20.37
CA ILE A 31 2.38 -7.39 21.58
C ILE A 31 2.45 -6.09 22.41
N THR A 32 1.88 -4.98 21.94
CA THR A 32 2.20 -3.65 22.51
C THR A 32 1.37 -3.24 23.74
N THR A 33 0.68 -4.16 24.41
CA THR A 33 -0.09 -3.82 25.63
C THR A 33 -0.03 -4.94 26.64
N THR A 34 1.17 -5.29 27.10
CA THR A 34 1.33 -6.09 28.31
C THR A 34 2.54 -5.57 29.07
N ARG A 35 2.23 -4.83 30.14
CA ARG A 35 2.92 -4.62 31.41
C ARG A 35 4.27 -5.34 31.57
N ASP A 36 5.26 -4.56 32.02
CA ASP A 36 6.70 -4.82 32.13
C ASP A 36 7.16 -6.03 32.97
N GLU A 37 6.29 -6.91 33.44
CA GLU A 37 6.67 -8.00 34.36
C GLU A 37 6.69 -9.40 33.71
N LEU A 38 6.29 -9.53 32.43
CA LEU A 38 6.36 -10.80 31.67
C LEU A 38 7.23 -10.74 30.41
N LEU A 39 7.95 -9.63 30.18
CA LEU A 39 8.81 -9.42 29.01
C LEU A 39 10.23 -9.99 29.21
N ALA A 40 10.30 -11.22 29.73
CA ALA A 40 11.47 -12.06 29.49
C ALA A 40 11.45 -12.49 28.02
N VAL A 41 12.01 -11.64 27.15
CA VAL A 41 12.58 -11.95 25.83
C VAL A 41 11.89 -13.14 25.14
N LEU A 42 10.84 -12.88 24.36
CA LEU A 42 10.34 -13.85 23.37
C LEU A 42 11.39 -14.00 22.25
N LYS A 43 12.49 -14.71 22.54
CA LYS A 43 13.43 -15.24 21.54
C LYS A 43 12.74 -16.38 20.80
N GLN A 44 11.82 -16.03 19.90
CA GLN A 44 11.20 -17.00 19.01
C GLN A 44 12.19 -17.41 17.93
N ARG A 45 12.92 -18.51 18.17
CA ARG A 45 13.83 -19.11 17.19
C ARG A 45 13.06 -20.00 16.22
N HIS A 46 12.76 -19.50 15.03
CA HIS A 46 12.10 -20.27 13.98
C HIS A 46 13.08 -20.65 12.87
N ARG A 47 13.32 -21.96 12.67
CA ARG A 47 13.97 -22.45 11.45
C ARG A 47 12.98 -22.42 10.27
N PRO A 48 13.45 -22.22 9.02
CA PRO A 48 12.56 -22.16 7.86
C PRO A 48 11.86 -23.50 7.66
N GLY A 49 10.57 -23.48 7.38
CA GLY A 49 9.79 -24.69 7.09
C GLY A 49 9.42 -25.54 8.31
N THR A 50 9.88 -25.22 9.53
CA THR A 50 9.62 -26.03 10.74
C THR A 50 8.60 -25.45 11.72
N SER A 51 7.96 -24.31 11.44
CA SER A 51 6.86 -23.81 12.30
C SER A 51 5.66 -24.76 12.33
N LYS A 52 5.57 -25.67 11.35
CA LYS A 52 4.62 -26.78 11.35
C LYS A 52 5.13 -28.03 12.08
N TRP A 53 6.43 -28.13 12.39
CA TRP A 53 7.11 -29.37 12.79
C TRP A 53 8.10 -29.21 13.95
N LYS A 54 7.88 -28.26 14.87
CA LYS A 54 8.68 -28.22 16.10
C LYS A 54 8.35 -29.47 16.93
N LYS A 55 9.33 -30.37 17.08
CA LYS A 55 9.14 -31.67 17.77
C LYS A 55 8.56 -31.50 19.17
N VAL A 56 8.96 -30.45 19.89
CA VAL A 56 8.45 -30.13 21.23
C VAL A 56 6.96 -29.75 21.19
N GLU A 57 6.56 -28.87 20.27
CA GLU A 57 5.14 -28.51 20.08
C GLU A 57 4.30 -29.71 19.64
N HIS A 58 4.79 -30.55 18.72
CA HIS A 58 4.10 -31.78 18.32
C HIS A 58 3.90 -32.76 19.48
N ARG A 59 4.94 -32.97 20.29
CA ARG A 59 4.85 -33.83 21.50
C ARG A 59 3.88 -33.24 22.52
N LEU A 60 3.87 -31.92 22.68
CA LEU A 60 2.97 -31.21 23.57
C LEU A 60 1.51 -31.29 23.08
N PHE A 61 1.22 -30.81 21.88
CA PHE A 61 -0.14 -30.71 21.35
C PHE A 61 -0.78 -32.07 21.06
N SER A 62 0.00 -33.09 20.70
CA SER A 62 -0.49 -34.48 20.58
C SER A 62 -1.03 -35.00 21.92
N ARG A 63 -0.31 -34.75 23.02
CA ARG A 63 -0.73 -35.18 24.36
C ARG A 63 -1.89 -34.37 24.90
N ILE A 64 -1.90 -33.06 24.67
CA ILE A 64 -3.04 -32.20 25.00
C ILE A 64 -4.29 -32.70 24.28
N THR A 65 -4.21 -32.95 22.96
CA THR A 65 -5.34 -33.45 22.17
C THR A 65 -5.90 -34.75 22.76
N HIS A 66 -5.03 -35.64 23.26
CA HIS A 66 -5.47 -36.88 23.91
C HIS A 66 -6.17 -36.63 25.25
N SER A 67 -5.72 -35.65 26.04
CA SER A 67 -6.35 -35.25 27.31
C SER A 67 -7.75 -34.66 27.10
N LEU A 68 -7.94 -33.95 25.98
CA LEU A 68 -9.23 -33.34 25.62
C LEU A 68 -10.26 -34.35 25.05
N ARG A 69 -9.85 -35.59 24.71
CA ARG A 69 -10.77 -36.58 24.13
C ARG A 69 -11.88 -36.94 25.11
N GLY A 70 -13.12 -36.79 24.67
CA GLY A 70 -14.31 -37.13 25.46
C GLY A 70 -14.69 -36.12 26.53
N GLN A 71 -14.03 -34.95 26.57
CA GLN A 71 -14.41 -33.87 27.49
C GLN A 71 -15.22 -32.80 26.77
N PRO A 72 -16.41 -32.42 27.28
CA PRO A 72 -17.17 -31.31 26.73
C PRO A 72 -16.44 -30.00 27.07
N LEU A 73 -15.97 -29.30 26.04
CA LEU A 73 -15.26 -28.01 26.17
C LEU A 73 -16.27 -26.86 26.29
N THR A 74 -17.06 -26.85 27.36
CA THR A 74 -18.10 -25.83 27.59
C THR A 74 -17.52 -24.49 28.01
N ASP A 75 -16.46 -24.52 28.83
CA ASP A 75 -15.90 -23.33 29.47
C ASP A 75 -14.37 -23.30 29.41
N TYR A 76 -13.79 -22.09 29.49
CA TYR A 76 -12.34 -21.90 29.50
C TYR A 76 -11.68 -22.57 30.71
N GLU A 77 -12.34 -22.62 31.85
CA GLU A 77 -11.84 -23.29 33.06
C GLU A 77 -11.72 -24.81 32.87
N VAL A 78 -12.73 -25.43 32.25
CA VAL A 78 -12.69 -26.85 31.90
C VAL A 78 -11.51 -27.10 30.97
N LEU A 79 -11.37 -26.29 29.92
CA LEU A 79 -10.27 -26.40 28.97
C LEU A 79 -8.88 -26.23 29.64
N LEU A 80 -8.70 -25.23 30.51
CA LEU A 80 -7.44 -25.03 31.26
C LEU A 80 -7.11 -26.22 32.17
N ARG A 81 -8.12 -26.74 32.89
CA ARG A 81 -7.98 -27.90 33.76
C ARG A 81 -7.59 -29.14 32.97
N SER A 82 -8.21 -29.38 31.82
CA SER A 82 -7.92 -30.54 30.97
C SER A 82 -6.52 -30.47 30.36
N ILE A 83 -6.07 -29.27 29.97
CA ILE A 83 -4.74 -29.07 29.41
C ILE A 83 -3.68 -29.21 30.49
N SER A 84 -3.85 -28.58 31.65
CA SER A 84 -2.91 -28.65 32.79
C SER A 84 -2.81 -30.05 33.40
N ALA A 85 -3.87 -30.86 33.31
CA ALA A 85 -3.85 -32.26 33.72
C ALA A 85 -3.00 -33.17 32.81
N THR A 86 -2.57 -32.69 31.63
CA THR A 86 -1.78 -33.47 30.68
C THR A 86 -0.39 -33.77 31.26
N ARG A 87 -0.15 -35.05 31.59
CA ARG A 87 1.14 -35.57 32.05
C ARG A 87 1.57 -36.78 31.22
N THR A 88 2.87 -36.97 31.05
CA THR A 88 3.41 -38.17 30.38
C THR A 88 4.34 -38.94 31.31
N ARG A 89 4.47 -40.27 31.08
CA ARG A 89 5.41 -41.13 31.82
C ARG A 89 6.86 -40.67 31.74
N THR A 90 7.21 -39.91 30.70
CA THR A 90 8.53 -39.33 30.47
C THR A 90 8.74 -37.96 31.14
N GLY A 91 7.86 -37.54 32.06
CA GLY A 91 8.04 -36.32 32.87
C GLY A 91 7.50 -35.01 32.28
N LEU A 92 6.90 -35.01 31.09
CA LEU A 92 6.29 -33.81 30.52
C LEU A 92 5.12 -33.34 31.42
N THR A 93 5.23 -32.12 31.93
CA THR A 93 4.15 -31.42 32.66
C THR A 93 3.78 -30.16 31.89
N VAL A 94 2.49 -29.95 31.68
CA VAL A 94 1.95 -28.81 30.95
C VAL A 94 1.36 -27.80 31.92
N LYS A 95 1.74 -26.53 31.78
CA LYS A 95 1.06 -25.40 32.41
C LYS A 95 0.26 -24.66 31.35
N ALA A 96 -0.99 -24.31 31.67
CA ALA A 96 -1.86 -23.54 30.80
C ALA A 96 -2.39 -22.33 31.56
N THR A 97 -2.36 -21.16 30.91
CA THR A 97 -2.90 -19.91 31.44
C THR A 97 -3.78 -19.23 30.38
N LEU A 98 -4.89 -18.66 30.83
CA LEU A 98 -5.75 -17.86 29.99
C LEU A 98 -5.19 -16.44 29.88
N ASP A 99 -5.14 -15.93 28.66
CA ASP A 99 -4.85 -14.53 28.39
C ASP A 99 -6.19 -13.80 28.27
N GLU A 100 -6.49 -12.96 29.26
CA GLU A 100 -7.74 -12.20 29.35
C GLU A 100 -7.75 -10.95 28.47
N ASN A 101 -6.66 -10.67 27.76
CA ASN A 101 -6.57 -9.52 26.88
C ASN A 101 -7.54 -9.65 25.69
N ASP A 102 -8.15 -8.52 25.34
CA ASP A 102 -9.02 -8.41 24.17
C ASP A 102 -8.20 -8.14 22.90
N TYR A 103 -8.35 -9.06 21.92
CA TYR A 103 -7.65 -8.99 20.65
C TYR A 103 -8.63 -8.73 19.50
N PRO A 104 -8.82 -7.47 19.07
CA PRO A 104 -9.70 -7.17 17.95
C PRO A 104 -9.15 -7.79 16.66
N THR A 105 -9.90 -8.69 16.05
CA THR A 105 -9.56 -9.31 14.77
C THR A 105 -9.68 -8.30 13.62
N GLY A 106 -8.79 -8.38 12.64
CA GLY A 106 -8.90 -7.59 11.40
C GLY A 106 -8.30 -6.18 11.44
N ARG A 107 -7.56 -5.81 12.51
CA ARG A 107 -6.86 -4.52 12.56
C ARG A 107 -5.85 -4.41 11.42
N THR A 108 -6.08 -3.44 10.53
CA THR A 108 -5.12 -3.07 9.48
C THR A 108 -4.14 -2.07 10.05
N LEU A 109 -2.85 -2.37 9.99
CA LEU A 109 -1.82 -1.42 10.36
C LEU A 109 -1.64 -0.33 9.31
N THR A 110 -1.58 0.92 9.77
CA THR A 110 -1.12 2.03 8.95
C THR A 110 0.35 1.83 8.55
N LYS A 111 0.84 2.62 7.58
CA LYS A 111 2.26 2.58 7.21
C LYS A 111 3.15 3.06 8.36
N THR A 112 2.73 4.11 9.05
CA THR A 112 3.43 4.70 10.19
C THR A 112 3.57 3.70 11.33
N GLU A 113 2.49 2.98 11.67
CA GLU A 113 2.54 1.93 12.69
C GLU A 113 3.47 0.78 12.30
N ARG A 114 3.45 0.35 11.03
CA ARG A 114 4.36 -0.70 10.53
C ARG A 114 5.82 -0.28 10.63
N GLN A 115 6.12 0.96 10.29
CA GLN A 115 7.46 1.50 10.32
C GLN A 115 7.94 1.66 11.78
N ALA A 116 7.09 2.18 12.67
CA ALA A 116 7.39 2.29 14.08
C ALA A 116 7.74 0.92 14.70
N VAL A 117 7.00 -0.14 14.32
CA VAL A 117 7.35 -1.50 14.74
C VAL A 117 8.69 -1.93 14.15
N ALA A 118 8.94 -1.69 12.87
CA ALA A 118 10.17 -2.09 12.18
C ALA A 118 11.44 -1.50 12.81
N HIS A 119 11.37 -0.27 13.33
CA HIS A 119 12.51 0.39 13.99
C HIS A 119 12.93 -0.28 15.31
N ARG A 120 12.02 -1.02 15.95
CA ARG A 120 12.28 -1.74 17.21
C ARG A 120 12.64 -3.21 16.98
N VAL A 121 12.74 -3.65 15.72
CA VAL A 121 13.06 -5.04 15.40
C VAL A 121 14.57 -5.23 15.52
N GLU A 122 14.99 -5.88 16.59
CA GLU A 122 16.36 -6.32 16.80
C GLU A 122 16.54 -7.69 16.17
N ARG A 123 17.44 -7.79 15.18
CA ARG A 123 17.73 -9.05 14.48
C ARG A 123 18.99 -9.68 15.05
N GLU A 124 18.92 -10.97 15.34
CA GLU A 124 20.08 -11.76 15.78
C GLU A 124 21.06 -11.98 14.61
N GLU A 125 22.36 -12.01 14.88
CA GLU A 125 23.40 -12.20 13.85
C GLU A 125 23.21 -13.54 13.11
N PHE A 126 22.80 -14.58 13.85
CA PHE A 126 22.46 -15.87 13.28
C PHE A 126 21.00 -15.90 12.81
N HIS A 127 20.78 -15.87 11.49
CA HIS A 127 19.45 -15.91 10.85
C HIS A 127 18.46 -14.83 11.33
N GLY A 128 18.92 -13.58 11.39
CA GLY A 128 18.10 -12.41 11.75
C GLY A 128 16.84 -12.17 10.92
N GLU A 129 16.72 -12.81 9.76
CA GLU A 129 15.47 -12.83 8.97
C GLU A 129 14.29 -13.44 9.76
N TRP A 130 14.55 -14.40 10.65
CA TRP A 130 13.51 -15.07 11.46
C TRP A 130 13.79 -15.08 12.96
N ASN A 131 15.04 -14.82 13.37
CA ASN A 131 15.43 -14.67 14.76
C ASN A 131 15.47 -13.18 15.09
N TYR A 132 14.32 -12.65 15.49
CA TYR A 132 14.21 -11.24 15.88
C TYR A 132 13.44 -11.08 17.18
N ALA A 133 13.81 -10.04 17.92
CA ALA A 133 13.05 -9.52 19.06
C ALA A 133 12.44 -8.17 18.67
N ILE A 134 11.30 -7.83 19.25
CA ILE A 134 10.72 -6.49 19.11
C ILE A 134 10.87 -5.83 20.48
N ALA A 135 11.70 -4.79 20.55
CA ALA A 135 11.92 -4.05 21.78
C ALA A 135 10.61 -3.40 22.28
N PRO A 136 10.43 -3.25 23.61
CA PRO A 136 9.29 -2.58 24.20
C PRO A 136 9.12 -1.16 23.66
N ARG A 137 7.91 -0.61 23.78
CA ARG A 137 7.65 0.76 23.36
C ARG A 137 8.07 1.70 24.49
N ASP A 138 9.05 2.55 24.26
CA ASP A 138 9.28 3.67 25.16
C ASP A 138 8.08 4.62 25.10
N PRO A 139 7.44 4.94 26.24
CA PRO A 139 6.26 5.80 26.26
C PRO A 139 6.57 7.24 25.81
N ASP A 140 7.83 7.67 25.94
CA ASP A 140 8.29 9.03 25.60
C ASP A 140 8.78 9.19 24.16
N THR A 141 8.84 8.10 23.37
CA THR A 141 9.23 8.20 21.97
C THR A 141 8.03 8.60 21.12
N GLU A 142 7.95 9.88 20.79
CA GLU A 142 7.08 10.39 19.72
C GLU A 142 7.36 9.63 18.41
N ALA A 143 6.29 9.24 17.71
CA ALA A 143 6.41 8.54 16.44
C ALA A 143 7.22 9.42 15.46
N PRO A 144 8.21 8.86 14.74
CA PRO A 144 8.94 9.63 13.73
C PRO A 144 7.96 10.27 12.75
N THR A 145 7.88 11.61 12.77
CA THR A 145 7.13 12.39 11.80
C THR A 145 7.72 12.09 10.43
N GLU A 146 6.93 11.49 9.53
CA GLU A 146 7.40 11.21 8.17
C GLU A 146 7.93 12.51 7.54
N PRO A 147 9.13 12.53 6.92
CA PRO A 147 9.43 13.58 5.96
C PRO A 147 8.38 13.44 4.86
N THR A 148 7.51 14.46 4.74
CA THR A 148 6.47 14.55 3.71
C THR A 148 7.11 14.18 2.37
N ARG A 149 6.85 12.96 1.88
CA ARG A 149 7.43 12.48 0.62
C ARG A 149 6.68 13.19 -0.50
N GLN A 150 7.04 14.45 -0.74
CA GLN A 150 6.46 15.26 -1.79
C GLN A 150 6.67 14.51 -3.11
N PRO A 151 5.62 14.36 -3.94
CA PRO A 151 5.79 13.76 -5.25
C PRO A 151 6.85 14.56 -6.03
N PRO A 152 7.70 13.91 -6.85
CA PRO A 152 8.79 14.60 -7.53
C PRO A 152 8.25 15.76 -8.36
N THR A 153 8.69 16.98 -8.09
CA THR A 153 8.15 18.18 -8.74
C THR A 153 8.31 18.07 -10.25
N ILE A 154 7.21 18.30 -10.97
CA ILE A 154 7.23 18.28 -12.44
C ILE A 154 7.96 19.56 -12.92
N PRO A 155 8.95 19.47 -13.82
CA PRO A 155 9.68 20.64 -14.28
C PRO A 155 8.76 21.67 -14.95
N ALA A 156 8.85 22.93 -14.51
CA ALA A 156 8.03 24.03 -15.03
C ALA A 156 8.28 24.25 -16.54
N GLU A 157 9.54 24.21 -16.96
CA GLU A 157 9.95 24.36 -18.37
C GLU A 157 9.32 23.29 -19.28
N SER A 158 9.26 22.04 -18.81
CA SER A 158 8.65 20.94 -19.55
C SER A 158 7.13 21.13 -19.68
N THR A 159 6.50 21.61 -18.62
CA THR A 159 5.07 21.95 -18.65
C THR A 159 4.81 23.11 -19.61
N PHE A 160 5.66 24.14 -19.60
CA PHE A 160 5.59 25.28 -20.49
C PHE A 160 5.75 24.85 -21.96
N LEU A 161 6.72 24.00 -22.29
CA LEU A 161 6.90 23.50 -23.65
C LEU A 161 5.68 22.71 -24.14
N LEU A 162 5.14 21.82 -23.30
CA LEU A 162 4.04 20.93 -23.68
C LEU A 162 2.67 21.62 -23.77
N THR A 163 2.50 22.77 -23.14
CA THR A 163 1.27 23.59 -23.22
C THR A 163 1.27 24.55 -24.41
N HIS A 164 2.25 24.44 -25.33
CA HIS A 164 2.33 25.29 -26.51
C HIS A 164 1.12 25.11 -27.45
N PRO A 165 0.57 26.19 -28.04
CA PRO A 165 -0.60 26.13 -28.94
C PRO A 165 -0.43 25.18 -30.13
N ALA A 166 0.78 25.05 -30.66
CA ALA A 166 1.09 24.07 -31.72
C ALA A 166 0.75 22.62 -31.32
N LEU A 167 0.85 22.31 -30.03
CA LEU A 167 0.66 20.96 -29.48
C LEU A 167 -0.76 20.76 -28.96
N THR A 168 -1.28 21.72 -28.20
CA THR A 168 -2.60 21.66 -27.55
C THR A 168 -3.74 22.13 -28.47
N GLY A 169 -3.44 22.90 -29.52
CA GLY A 169 -4.43 23.53 -30.40
C GLY A 169 -5.10 24.77 -29.81
N MET A 170 -4.72 25.20 -28.61
CA MET A 170 -5.34 26.31 -27.88
C MET A 170 -4.29 27.18 -27.20
N THR A 171 -4.66 28.42 -26.87
CA THR A 171 -3.78 29.29 -26.07
C THR A 171 -3.56 28.74 -24.66
N ARG A 172 -2.50 29.19 -23.99
CA ARG A 172 -2.17 28.75 -22.63
C ARG A 172 -3.25 29.16 -21.64
N GLU A 173 -3.84 30.34 -21.83
CA GLU A 173 -4.93 30.88 -21.01
C GLU A 173 -6.20 30.06 -21.21
N ARG A 174 -6.49 29.62 -22.45
CA ARG A 174 -7.63 28.73 -22.70
C ARG A 174 -7.40 27.35 -22.09
N PHE A 175 -6.18 26.84 -22.15
CA PHE A 175 -5.81 25.59 -21.47
C PHE A 175 -5.99 25.70 -19.95
N ASP A 176 -5.58 26.81 -19.34
CA ASP A 176 -5.72 26.99 -17.89
C ASP A 176 -7.19 27.12 -17.49
N ARG A 177 -8.01 27.89 -18.22
CA ARG A 177 -9.46 27.91 -18.03
C ARG A 177 -10.09 26.52 -18.15
N LEU A 178 -9.65 25.72 -19.12
CA LEU A 178 -10.13 24.36 -19.29
C LEU A 178 -9.78 23.45 -18.10
N VAL A 179 -8.59 23.62 -17.51
CA VAL A 179 -8.19 22.87 -16.30
C VAL A 179 -9.13 23.21 -15.15
N ASP A 180 -9.45 24.49 -14.96
CA ASP A 180 -10.35 24.95 -13.91
C ASP A 180 -11.79 24.49 -14.14
N GLU A 181 -12.31 24.60 -15.38
CA GLU A 181 -13.63 24.12 -15.79
C GLU A 181 -13.83 22.62 -15.49
N LEU A 182 -12.79 21.81 -15.66
CA LEU A 182 -12.84 20.36 -15.45
C LEU A 182 -12.56 19.92 -14.00
N GLU A 183 -12.10 20.83 -13.13
CA GLU A 183 -11.73 20.50 -11.75
C GLU A 183 -12.94 20.00 -10.92
N PRO A 184 -14.13 20.62 -10.96
CA PRO A 184 -15.30 20.13 -10.23
C PRO A 184 -15.71 18.72 -10.68
N CYS A 185 -15.77 18.47 -11.99
CA CYS A 185 -16.09 17.16 -12.56
C CYS A 185 -15.10 16.09 -12.07
N ARG A 186 -13.82 16.46 -11.97
CA ARG A 186 -12.79 15.57 -11.46
C ARG A 186 -12.95 15.29 -9.97
N LYS A 187 -13.25 16.31 -9.16
CA LYS A 187 -13.48 16.15 -7.71
C LYS A 187 -14.62 15.17 -7.45
N LEU A 188 -15.74 15.32 -8.17
CA LEU A 188 -16.88 14.40 -8.12
C LEU A 188 -16.51 12.96 -8.48
N LEU A 189 -15.75 12.74 -9.57
CA LEU A 189 -15.28 11.40 -9.92
C LEU A 189 -14.36 10.80 -8.85
N ALA A 190 -13.46 11.62 -8.28
CA ALA A 190 -12.56 11.17 -7.23
C ALA A 190 -13.32 10.81 -5.94
N GLU A 191 -14.42 11.50 -5.63
CA GLU A 191 -15.33 11.19 -4.51
C GLU A 191 -16.12 9.92 -4.75
N ALA A 192 -16.72 9.76 -5.93
CA ALA A 192 -17.42 8.54 -6.31
C ALA A 192 -16.49 7.31 -6.28
N GLU A 193 -15.24 7.46 -6.74
CA GLU A 193 -14.22 6.42 -6.60
C GLU A 193 -13.90 6.12 -5.13
N ARG A 194 -13.78 7.15 -4.28
CA ARG A 194 -13.54 6.98 -2.84
C ARG A 194 -14.70 6.23 -2.17
N GLN A 195 -15.94 6.58 -2.49
CA GLN A 195 -17.13 5.90 -1.99
C GLN A 195 -17.19 4.45 -2.44
N ARG A 196 -16.93 4.17 -3.73
CA ARG A 196 -16.82 2.78 -4.24
C ARG A 196 -15.73 1.97 -3.53
N ARG A 197 -14.67 2.62 -3.05
CA ARG A 197 -13.59 1.96 -2.28
C ARG A 197 -13.98 1.64 -0.84
N GLN A 198 -15.06 2.22 -0.30
CA GLN A 198 -15.55 1.90 1.04
C GLN A 198 -16.28 0.56 0.98
N GLY A 199 -15.71 -0.48 1.61
CA GLY A 199 -16.33 -1.80 1.73
C GLY A 199 -15.78 -2.90 0.80
N ILE A 200 -14.92 -2.59 -0.16
CA ILE A 200 -14.26 -3.61 -1.00
C ILE A 200 -13.10 -4.25 -0.22
N ASP A 201 -13.09 -5.58 -0.11
CA ASP A 201 -11.96 -6.33 0.42
C ASP A 201 -10.72 -6.06 -0.44
N ARG A 202 -9.68 -5.48 0.16
CA ARG A 202 -8.51 -4.95 -0.54
C ARG A 202 -7.51 -6.04 -0.96
N ARG A 203 -7.82 -7.31 -0.73
CA ARG A 203 -6.97 -8.44 -1.15
C ARG A 203 -6.86 -8.51 -2.67
N GLY A 204 -5.66 -8.29 -3.19
CA GLY A 204 -5.37 -8.34 -4.64
C GLY A 204 -5.71 -7.07 -5.42
N TYR A 205 -6.16 -6.00 -4.74
CA TYR A 205 -6.52 -4.75 -5.42
C TYR A 205 -5.27 -3.95 -5.84
N ASN A 206 -5.16 -3.64 -7.13
CA ASN A 206 -4.10 -2.77 -7.66
C ASN A 206 -4.47 -1.30 -7.42
N PRO A 207 -3.71 -0.53 -6.61
CA PRO A 207 -4.06 0.83 -6.18
C PRO A 207 -4.09 1.91 -7.28
N GLY A 208 -3.96 1.52 -8.56
CA GLY A 208 -3.91 2.42 -9.71
C GLY A 208 -2.49 2.90 -10.01
N PHE A 209 -2.26 3.29 -11.25
CA PHE A 209 -0.94 3.71 -11.73
C PHE A 209 -0.60 5.14 -11.31
N GLY A 210 0.30 5.28 -10.33
CA GLY A 210 1.05 6.52 -10.03
C GLY A 210 0.23 7.77 -9.67
N PHE A 211 0.90 8.78 -9.10
CA PHE A 211 0.31 10.10 -8.88
C PHE A 211 0.65 11.04 -10.05
N LEU A 212 -0.33 11.84 -10.45
CA LEU A 212 -0.21 12.91 -11.45
C LEU A 212 -1.19 14.03 -11.06
N ASP A 213 -0.80 15.29 -11.22
CA ASP A 213 -1.65 16.43 -10.87
C ASP A 213 -2.76 16.66 -11.89
N HIS A 214 -3.86 17.30 -11.48
CA HIS A 214 -5.04 17.54 -12.32
C HIS A 214 -4.68 18.23 -13.64
N ARG A 215 -3.89 19.31 -13.58
CA ARG A 215 -3.36 20.02 -14.75
C ARG A 215 -2.66 19.09 -15.74
N HIS A 216 -1.76 18.22 -15.27
CA HIS A 216 -1.01 17.31 -16.13
C HIS A 216 -1.82 16.12 -16.63
N ARG A 217 -2.88 15.71 -15.92
CA ARG A 217 -3.86 14.73 -16.40
C ARG A 217 -4.63 15.27 -17.61
N VAL A 218 -5.10 16.52 -17.54
CA VAL A 218 -5.78 17.20 -18.65
C VAL A 218 -4.81 17.38 -19.82
N LEU A 219 -3.59 17.85 -19.56
CA LEU A 219 -2.54 17.96 -20.59
C LEU A 219 -2.27 16.63 -21.30
N ALA A 220 -2.08 15.53 -20.54
CA ALA A 220 -1.83 14.22 -21.11
C ALA A 220 -3.00 13.72 -21.97
N ALA A 221 -4.24 13.99 -21.54
CA ALA A 221 -5.44 13.65 -22.31
C ALA A 221 -5.53 14.42 -23.63
N ILE A 222 -5.26 15.73 -23.62
CA ILE A 222 -5.27 16.58 -24.82
C ILE A 222 -4.20 16.11 -25.82
N LEU A 223 -2.96 15.96 -25.37
CA LEU A 223 -1.84 15.54 -26.23
C LEU A 223 -2.08 14.13 -26.80
N SER A 224 -2.65 13.21 -26.01
CA SER A 224 -3.03 11.88 -26.49
C SER A 224 -4.17 11.90 -27.50
N CYS A 225 -5.14 12.83 -27.38
CA CYS A 225 -6.26 12.93 -28.32
C CYS A 225 -5.81 13.52 -29.66
N ARG A 226 -4.96 14.55 -29.62
CA ARG A 226 -4.47 15.24 -30.82
C ARG A 226 -3.34 14.47 -31.53
N ASN A 227 -2.67 13.55 -30.84
CA ASN A 227 -1.52 12.79 -31.36
C ASN A 227 -0.41 13.71 -31.93
N THR A 228 -0.18 14.86 -31.27
CA THR A 228 0.84 15.84 -31.68
C THR A 228 2.23 15.48 -31.18
N VAL A 229 2.34 14.70 -30.10
CA VAL A 229 3.60 14.26 -29.48
C VAL A 229 3.43 12.84 -28.97
N THR A 230 4.49 12.04 -29.04
CA THR A 230 4.45 10.69 -28.43
C THR A 230 4.35 10.76 -26.92
N LEU A 231 3.47 9.94 -26.34
CA LEU A 231 3.26 9.87 -24.88
C LEU A 231 4.53 9.43 -24.12
N THR A 232 5.42 8.71 -24.79
CA THR A 232 6.78 8.36 -24.32
C THR A 232 7.67 9.58 -24.15
N LEU A 233 7.63 10.52 -25.10
CA LEU A 233 8.41 11.76 -24.98
C LEU A 233 7.84 12.66 -23.88
N VAL A 234 6.51 12.75 -23.77
CA VAL A 234 5.83 13.48 -22.68
C VAL A 234 6.20 12.90 -21.32
N ALA A 235 6.22 11.56 -21.17
CA ALA A 235 6.69 10.87 -19.95
C ALA A 235 8.10 11.29 -19.57
N ARG A 236 9.03 11.27 -20.54
CA ARG A 236 10.41 11.66 -20.30
C ARG A 236 10.55 13.11 -19.87
N LEU A 237 9.82 14.03 -20.49
CA LEU A 237 9.82 15.46 -20.15
C LEU A 237 9.23 15.73 -18.76
N LEU A 238 8.12 15.07 -18.41
CA LEU A 238 7.48 15.25 -17.10
C LEU A 238 8.16 14.46 -15.97
N ARG A 239 9.21 13.67 -16.27
CA ARG A 239 9.88 12.74 -15.35
C ARG A 239 8.88 11.75 -14.72
N ARG A 240 7.97 11.22 -15.54
CA ARG A 240 6.95 10.23 -15.15
C ARG A 240 6.99 9.02 -16.04
N ASP A 241 6.42 7.93 -15.54
CA ASP A 241 6.28 6.71 -16.32
C ASP A 241 5.20 6.84 -17.42
N ARG A 242 5.45 6.18 -18.56
CA ARG A 242 4.54 6.19 -19.73
C ARG A 242 3.19 5.58 -19.38
N ASN A 243 3.16 4.49 -18.62
CA ASN A 243 1.91 3.81 -18.28
C ASN A 243 1.07 4.65 -17.33
N THR A 244 1.73 5.37 -16.42
CA THR A 244 1.08 6.38 -15.56
C THR A 244 0.38 7.46 -16.41
N LEU A 245 1.09 8.06 -17.37
CA LEU A 245 0.46 9.05 -18.25
C LEU A 245 -0.65 8.47 -19.10
N SER A 246 -0.46 7.27 -19.67
CA SER A 246 -1.45 6.61 -20.53
C SER A 246 -2.75 6.32 -19.76
N TYR A 247 -2.61 5.78 -18.55
CA TYR A 247 -3.72 5.51 -17.64
C TYR A 247 -4.49 6.80 -17.30
N HIS A 248 -3.78 7.84 -16.90
CA HIS A 248 -4.39 9.13 -16.52
C HIS A 248 -5.01 9.86 -17.71
N ALA A 249 -4.41 9.78 -18.90
CA ALA A 249 -4.94 10.33 -20.13
C ALA A 249 -6.25 9.63 -20.53
N HIS A 250 -6.27 8.29 -20.54
CA HIS A 250 -7.47 7.52 -20.87
C HIS A 250 -8.63 7.82 -19.89
N ARG A 251 -8.34 7.91 -18.59
CA ARG A 251 -9.35 8.19 -17.56
C ARG A 251 -9.87 9.63 -17.58
N THR A 252 -9.06 10.58 -18.06
CA THR A 252 -9.44 12.01 -18.16
C THR A 252 -10.07 12.33 -19.51
N ARG A 253 -9.84 11.54 -20.55
CA ARG A 253 -10.37 11.79 -21.91
C ARG A 253 -11.90 11.96 -21.97
N PRO A 254 -12.73 11.16 -21.28
CA PRO A 254 -14.18 11.38 -21.26
C PRO A 254 -14.57 12.73 -20.64
N LEU A 255 -13.77 13.27 -19.71
CA LEU A 255 -14.04 14.56 -19.09
C LEU A 255 -13.95 15.72 -20.09
N LEU A 256 -13.14 15.59 -21.13
CA LEU A 256 -12.99 16.62 -22.15
C LEU A 256 -14.30 16.91 -22.89
N ALA A 257 -15.23 15.94 -22.95
CA ALA A 257 -16.54 16.13 -23.56
C ALA A 257 -17.42 17.15 -22.81
N PHE A 258 -17.15 17.39 -21.52
CA PHE A 258 -17.90 18.35 -20.70
C PHE A 258 -17.42 19.80 -20.86
N ALA A 259 -16.28 20.04 -21.52
CA ALA A 259 -15.70 21.37 -21.67
C ALA A 259 -16.28 22.19 -22.86
N GLY A 260 -17.49 21.81 -23.31
CA GLY A 260 -18.24 22.52 -24.34
C GLY A 260 -17.82 22.23 -25.80
N PRO A 261 -18.64 22.63 -26.78
CA PRO A 261 -18.46 22.28 -28.20
C PRO A 261 -17.17 22.86 -28.82
N ASN A 262 -16.72 24.03 -28.32
CA ASN A 262 -15.50 24.68 -28.81
C ASN A 262 -14.22 23.88 -28.50
N THR A 263 -14.20 23.09 -27.42
CA THR A 263 -13.04 22.24 -27.11
C THR A 263 -13.01 20.99 -27.97
N ALA A 264 -14.17 20.41 -28.28
CA ALA A 264 -14.26 19.28 -29.20
C ALA A 264 -13.73 19.63 -30.61
N ALA A 265 -14.06 20.83 -31.10
CA ALA A 265 -13.54 21.34 -32.38
C ALA A 265 -12.01 21.53 -32.35
N VAL A 266 -11.47 22.09 -31.27
CA VAL A 266 -10.02 22.28 -31.09
C VAL A 266 -9.28 20.96 -30.89
N LEU A 267 -9.94 19.91 -30.36
CA LEU A 267 -9.34 18.58 -30.21
C LEU A 267 -9.37 17.76 -31.52
N ALA A 268 -10.09 18.26 -32.54
CA ALA A 268 -10.04 17.73 -33.89
C ALA A 268 -8.66 18.00 -34.55
N PRO A 269 -8.23 17.18 -35.54
CA PRO A 269 -6.84 17.05 -36.00
C PRO A 269 -6.18 18.37 -36.47
N PRO A 270 -4.82 18.43 -36.48
CA PRO A 270 -3.98 17.48 -37.21
C PRO A 270 -3.49 16.31 -36.37
N ARG A 271 -3.95 15.11 -36.70
CA ARG A 271 -3.31 13.87 -36.28
C ARG A 271 -2.05 13.73 -37.12
N ARG A 272 -0.87 13.90 -36.53
CA ARG A 272 0.37 13.61 -37.24
C ARG A 272 0.47 12.11 -37.47
N THR A 273 0.80 11.72 -38.69
CA THR A 273 1.14 10.33 -39.03
C THR A 273 2.38 9.88 -38.25
N HIS A 274 3.34 10.78 -38.06
CA HIS A 274 4.56 10.56 -37.29
C HIS A 274 4.78 11.67 -36.24
N PRO A 275 4.26 11.50 -35.01
CA PRO A 275 4.52 12.45 -33.94
C PRO A 275 6.00 12.43 -33.50
N PRO A 276 6.57 13.59 -33.11
CA PRO A 276 7.95 13.72 -32.65
C PRO A 276 8.26 12.79 -31.47
N ARG A 277 9.43 12.14 -31.55
CA ARG A 277 9.99 11.23 -30.54
C ARG A 277 11.19 11.83 -29.79
N THR A 278 11.80 12.88 -30.33
CA THR A 278 12.92 13.62 -29.75
C THR A 278 12.53 15.06 -29.40
N ILE A 279 13.30 15.70 -28.52
CA ILE A 279 13.06 17.09 -28.11
C ILE A 279 13.31 18.04 -29.29
N GLU A 280 14.33 17.77 -30.10
CA GLU A 280 14.65 18.55 -31.31
C GLU A 280 13.51 18.53 -32.33
N ALA A 281 12.97 17.34 -32.64
CA ALA A 281 11.83 17.21 -33.54
C ALA A 281 10.57 17.90 -32.99
N LEU A 282 10.43 17.98 -31.66
CA LEU A 282 9.35 18.72 -31.02
C LEU A 282 9.53 20.24 -31.16
N LYS A 283 10.76 20.75 -31.02
CA LYS A 283 11.08 22.17 -31.21
C LYS A 283 10.88 22.60 -32.67
N ALA A 284 11.41 21.84 -33.62
CA ALA A 284 11.21 22.10 -35.06
C ALA A 284 9.73 22.12 -35.45
N ALA A 285 8.93 21.25 -34.83
CA ALA A 285 7.49 21.21 -35.01
C ALA A 285 6.75 22.45 -34.49
N ILE A 286 7.26 23.06 -33.43
CA ILE A 286 6.74 24.32 -32.86
C ILE A 286 7.14 25.49 -33.75
N GLU A 287 8.40 25.57 -34.15
CA GLU A 287 8.91 26.61 -35.04
C GLU A 287 8.17 26.64 -36.39
N HIS A 288 7.92 25.47 -36.97
CA HIS A 288 7.14 25.37 -38.21
C HIS A 288 5.72 25.95 -38.07
N TYR A 289 5.06 25.69 -36.93
CA TYR A 289 3.73 26.22 -36.65
C TYR A 289 3.74 27.74 -36.48
N GLU A 290 4.74 28.28 -35.78
CA GLU A 290 4.92 29.72 -35.62
C GLU A 290 5.17 30.42 -36.97
N ASN A 291 5.97 29.81 -37.83
CA ASN A 291 6.23 30.32 -39.17
C ASN A 291 4.97 30.32 -40.05
N MET A 292 4.11 29.29 -39.96
CA MET A 292 2.83 29.29 -40.68
C MET A 292 1.89 30.41 -40.21
N ILE A 293 1.82 30.67 -38.90
CA ILE A 293 0.99 31.78 -38.37
C ILE A 293 1.51 33.13 -38.88
N LYS A 294 2.83 33.33 -38.85
CA LYS A 294 3.45 34.58 -39.34
C LYS A 294 3.17 34.78 -40.83
N ALA A 295 3.28 33.72 -41.65
CA ALA A 295 3.03 33.77 -43.08
C ALA A 295 1.55 33.99 -43.46
N GLY A 296 0.61 33.52 -42.64
CA GLY A 296 -0.83 33.74 -42.87
C GLY A 296 -1.39 35.05 -42.32
N SER A 297 -0.57 35.83 -41.61
CA SER A 297 -0.92 37.14 -41.04
C SER A 297 -0.33 38.32 -41.85
N SER A 298 0.39 38.03 -42.94
CA SER A 298 0.90 39.00 -43.92
C SER A 298 0.01 39.00 -45.16
#